data_AF-A0A8T4VZ23-F1
#
_entry.id   AF-A0A8T4VZ23-F1
#
_cell.length_a   1.000
_cell.length_b   1.000
_cell.length_c   1.000
_cell.angle_alpha   90.00
_cell.angle_beta   90.00
_cell.angle_gamma   90.00
#
_symmetry.space_group_name_H-M   'P 1'
#
loop_
_entity.id
_entity.type
_entity.pdbx_description
1 polymer ?
#
loop_
_entity_poly.entity_id
_entity_poly.type
_entity_poly.pdbx_seq_one_letter_code
_entity_poly.pdbx_strand_id
1 'polypeptide(L)'
;NIGNENHMSFYIEEEQKQSEITISIIEETSGGLLGGSSDIVKENIRLTYDYRTGRWMGDDYFKDDDGYGHYLGDTYEVWFNMYQSDYDHDGIPYWIEVNVLGTDPTIDDSQLDPDNDGIPTSWEWKWGYDPFTWDDHENLDPDVDGLSNIEEYKMRKRFANPNQPEIFIEVDGMKQGGIFDLAPHKFPMEAGQMLIERFAQHGIWTYIDNGEDFWRDGPNNGGGEQVPYHQNLDDVTGKESLSFYKHYFADERKGIFRYMIMGVEGGFTNPCFYNTFDTIIVGTGLKDSVLVRGTYTPRAYKVGIAKVALHELGHSLGLVPVTFPGNDILGAAKRYPSMPDEEYEKYLNQYYSIMNYQYIYRDKLLFDFSDGSNGAPYDQNDWVHLYLPAHRIDMIAYEEPVDESFEDFEVVDNYPGVILEGWAYDTNLTDTYELECKDLAIVKNTDVSVQLYVKNKPEGDERNLRVYAMPDVYPTHAQYSLIAEGRVTENNTIQLYNPDEYIESIHPLFS
;
A
#
# COMPACT_ATOMS: atom_id res chain seq x y z
N ASN A 1 -12.78 17.38 -4.54
CA ASN A 1 -11.96 18.49 -4.00
C ASN A 1 -11.30 18.10 -2.68
N ILE A 2 -10.24 17.30 -2.74
CA ILE A 2 -9.15 17.39 -1.76
C ILE A 2 -8.35 18.62 -2.20
N GLY A 3 -8.25 19.62 -1.31
CA GLY A 3 -7.42 20.82 -1.48
C GLY A 3 -7.78 21.73 -2.67
N ASN A 4 -7.69 23.04 -2.48
CA ASN A 4 -7.34 23.88 -3.62
C ASN A 4 -5.88 23.53 -3.93
N GLU A 5 -5.56 23.12 -5.15
CA GLU A 5 -4.16 23.05 -5.59
C GLU A 5 -3.58 24.46 -5.45
N ASN A 6 -2.65 24.62 -4.52
CA ASN A 6 -1.99 25.90 -4.27
C ASN A 6 -0.60 25.80 -4.87
N HIS A 7 -0.37 26.58 -5.93
CA HIS A 7 0.93 26.71 -6.53
C HIS A 7 1.57 28.02 -6.09
N MET A 8 2.79 27.95 -5.57
CA MET A 8 3.61 29.10 -5.20
C MET A 8 4.91 29.06 -5.99
N SER A 9 5.29 30.18 -6.60
CA SER A 9 6.54 30.30 -7.34
C SER A 9 7.41 31.39 -6.75
N PHE A 10 8.71 31.12 -6.68
CA PHE A 10 9.71 32.04 -6.17
C PHE A 10 10.80 32.24 -7.22
N TYR A 11 11.30 33.47 -7.33
CA TYR A 11 12.50 33.75 -8.11
C TYR A 11 13.72 33.45 -7.26
N ILE A 12 14.64 32.67 -7.81
CA ILE A 12 15.88 32.26 -7.15
C ILE A 12 17.06 32.90 -7.90
N GLU A 13 18.17 33.13 -7.21
CA GLU A 13 19.40 33.58 -7.86
C GLU A 13 19.95 32.49 -8.79
N GLU A 14 20.48 32.91 -9.95
CA GLU A 14 21.09 32.00 -10.91
C GLU A 14 22.31 31.30 -10.30
N GLU A 15 22.55 30.04 -10.67
CA GLU A 15 23.66 29.20 -10.16
C GLU A 15 23.63 28.89 -8.65
N GLN A 16 22.52 29.19 -7.97
CA GLN A 16 22.34 28.77 -6.57
C GLN A 16 22.25 27.25 -6.47
N LYS A 17 23.09 26.63 -5.62
CA LYS A 17 23.13 25.16 -5.45
C LYS A 17 21.93 24.62 -4.69
N GLN A 18 21.52 25.30 -3.62
CA GLN A 18 20.47 24.84 -2.72
C GLN A 18 19.61 25.98 -2.19
N SER A 19 18.36 25.71 -1.82
CA SER A 19 17.45 26.64 -1.14
C SER A 19 16.86 26.04 0.12
N GLU A 20 16.81 26.85 1.17
CA GLU A 20 16.03 26.54 2.37
C GLU A 20 14.56 26.93 2.15
N ILE A 21 13.65 25.99 2.35
CA ILE A 21 12.22 26.12 2.11
C ILE A 21 11.48 25.81 3.41
N THR A 22 10.39 26.53 3.65
CA THR A 22 9.48 26.25 4.76
C THR A 22 8.04 26.30 4.26
N ILE A 23 7.34 25.17 4.39
CA ILE A 23 5.90 25.08 4.15
C ILE A 23 5.21 25.23 5.50
N SER A 24 4.40 26.27 5.67
CA SER A 24 3.69 26.55 6.92
C SER A 24 2.20 26.25 6.76
N ILE A 25 1.67 25.39 7.62
CA ILE A 25 0.22 25.14 7.73
C ILE A 25 -0.37 26.19 8.66
N ILE A 26 -1.31 26.99 8.16
CA ILE A 26 -1.85 28.16 8.85
C ILE A 26 -3.37 28.02 9.00
N GLU A 27 -3.86 28.17 10.23
CA GLU A 27 -5.31 28.26 10.51
C GLU A 27 -5.71 29.70 10.78
N GLU A 28 -6.68 30.21 10.02
CA GLU A 28 -7.32 31.50 10.29
C GLU A 28 -8.34 31.34 11.42
N THR A 29 -8.11 32.01 12.54
CA THR A 29 -9.02 31.98 13.70
C THR A 29 -9.81 33.28 13.80
N SER A 30 -11.14 33.18 13.94
CA SER A 30 -11.99 34.36 14.13
C SER A 30 -12.02 34.82 15.60
N GLY A 31 -11.74 36.09 15.84
CA GLY A 31 -11.67 36.74 17.17
C GLY A 31 -13.02 36.93 17.88
N GLY A 32 -14.06 36.17 17.51
CA GLY A 32 -15.38 36.26 18.10
C GLY A 32 -16.15 37.55 17.78
N LEU A 33 -17.11 37.89 18.64
CA LEU A 33 -18.17 38.90 18.41
C LEU A 33 -17.68 40.34 18.13
N LEU A 34 -16.41 40.67 18.42
CA LEU A 34 -15.85 42.01 18.25
C LEU A 34 -15.07 42.20 16.93
N GLY A 35 -14.92 41.14 16.14
CA GLY A 35 -14.25 41.18 14.83
C GLY A 35 -12.73 41.22 14.92
N GLY A 36 -12.09 40.59 13.92
CA GLY A 36 -10.65 40.39 13.79
C GLY A 36 -10.36 38.91 13.50
N SER A 37 -9.47 38.64 12.54
CA SER A 37 -8.92 37.29 12.34
C SER A 37 -7.43 37.29 12.69
N SER A 38 -6.95 36.15 13.15
CA SER A 38 -5.51 35.91 13.36
C SER A 38 -5.08 34.59 12.75
N ASP A 39 -4.00 34.66 12.02
CA ASP A 39 -3.33 33.51 11.41
C ASP A 39 -2.43 32.86 12.46
N ILE A 40 -2.68 31.58 12.75
CA ILE A 40 -1.88 30.79 13.67
C ILE A 40 -1.19 29.70 12.88
N VAL A 41 0.13 29.71 12.87
CA VAL A 41 0.93 28.61 12.32
C VAL A 41 0.73 27.39 13.21
N LYS A 42 0.32 26.29 12.60
CA LYS A 42 0.06 25.01 13.27
C LYS A 42 1.25 24.09 13.19
N GLU A 43 1.85 24.01 12.00
CA GLU A 43 2.94 23.11 11.70
C GLU A 43 3.84 23.75 10.64
N ASN A 44 5.12 23.37 10.63
CA ASN A 44 6.06 23.78 9.61
C ASN A 44 6.81 22.55 9.11
N ILE A 45 6.97 22.45 7.80
CA ILE A 45 7.82 21.48 7.12
C ILE A 45 9.03 22.25 6.61
N ARG A 46 10.23 21.86 7.04
CA ARG A 46 11.51 22.52 6.73
C ARG A 46 12.34 21.65 5.81
N LEU A 47 12.69 22.19 4.66
CA LEU A 47 13.33 21.44 3.59
C LEU A 47 14.53 22.21 3.03
N THR A 48 15.56 21.49 2.60
CA THR A 48 16.67 21.99 1.80
C THR A 48 16.58 21.34 0.42
N TYR A 49 16.25 22.13 -0.61
CA TYR A 49 16.14 21.69 -2.00
C TYR A 49 17.48 21.83 -2.73
N ASP A 50 17.90 20.80 -3.47
CA ASP A 50 19.10 20.79 -4.32
C ASP A 50 18.72 20.97 -5.79
N TYR A 51 19.16 22.07 -6.40
CA TYR A 51 18.83 22.39 -7.80
C TYR A 51 19.53 21.49 -8.83
N ARG A 52 20.58 20.77 -8.42
CA ARG A 52 21.26 19.80 -9.29
C ARG A 52 20.39 18.58 -9.52
N THR A 53 19.79 18.06 -8.45
CA THR A 53 19.03 16.81 -8.47
C THR A 53 17.52 17.05 -8.48
N GLY A 54 17.06 18.26 -8.19
CA GLY A 54 15.64 18.51 -7.93
C GLY A 54 15.10 17.74 -6.73
N ARG A 55 15.98 17.17 -5.89
CA ARG A 55 15.60 16.48 -4.66
C ARG A 55 15.67 17.42 -3.45
N TRP A 56 15.01 17.05 -2.37
CA TRP A 56 15.11 17.75 -1.10
C TRP A 56 15.41 16.82 0.08
N MET A 57 15.83 17.43 1.17
CA MET A 57 16.06 16.80 2.47
C MET A 57 15.51 17.67 3.60
N GLY A 58 15.39 17.14 4.81
CA GLY A 58 14.93 17.88 5.99
C GLY A 58 13.87 17.11 6.75
N ASP A 59 12.72 17.74 6.97
CA ASP A 59 11.56 17.09 7.59
C ASP A 59 10.89 16.04 6.67
N ASP A 60 11.21 16.04 5.38
CA ASP A 60 10.90 15.01 4.38
C ASP A 60 12.14 14.83 3.49
N TYR A 61 12.43 13.61 3.07
CA TYR A 61 13.60 13.25 2.27
C TYR A 61 13.40 11.94 1.49
N PHE A 62 14.27 11.69 0.52
CA PHE A 62 14.18 10.50 -0.32
C PHE A 62 14.24 9.19 0.49
N LYS A 63 13.21 8.34 0.35
CA LYS A 63 13.00 7.07 1.08
C LYS A 63 12.87 7.21 2.60
N ASP A 64 12.20 8.26 3.06
CA ASP A 64 11.82 8.44 4.47
C ASP A 64 10.68 7.50 4.92
N ASP A 65 10.18 7.73 6.14
CA ASP A 65 9.25 6.81 6.80
C ASP A 65 7.80 6.95 6.32
N ASP A 66 7.40 8.16 5.97
CA ASP A 66 6.08 8.52 5.46
C ASP A 66 6.05 8.69 3.94
N GLY A 67 7.19 8.65 3.27
CA GLY A 67 7.34 8.55 1.81
C GLY A 67 7.55 9.91 1.13
N TYR A 68 8.43 9.93 0.13
CA TYR A 68 8.95 11.17 -0.44
C TYR A 68 7.88 12.11 -1.04
N GLY A 69 7.78 13.32 -0.49
CA GLY A 69 6.75 14.32 -0.87
C GLY A 69 5.43 14.16 -0.14
N HIS A 70 5.41 13.38 0.93
CA HIS A 70 4.26 13.17 1.80
C HIS A 70 4.68 13.28 3.25
N TYR A 71 4.22 14.35 3.88
CA TYR A 71 4.53 14.66 5.27
C TYR A 71 3.36 14.26 6.17
N LEU A 72 3.60 13.31 7.07
CA LEU A 72 2.69 12.90 8.12
C LEU A 72 3.07 13.56 9.45
N GLY A 73 2.48 14.73 9.69
CA GLY A 73 2.67 15.51 10.92
C GLY A 73 1.85 15.00 12.11
N ASP A 74 1.95 15.73 13.23
CA ASP A 74 1.20 15.40 14.47
C ASP A 74 -0.32 15.57 14.30
N THR A 75 -0.73 16.45 13.38
CA THR A 75 -2.13 16.86 13.18
C THR A 75 -2.53 16.92 11.72
N TYR A 76 -1.59 17.16 10.81
CA TYR A 76 -1.87 17.33 9.39
C TYR A 76 -1.07 16.35 8.55
N GLU A 77 -1.74 15.81 7.54
CA GLU A 77 -1.15 15.05 6.45
C GLU A 77 -1.05 16.00 5.24
N VAL A 78 0.14 16.10 4.63
CA VAL A 78 0.39 17.01 3.51
C VAL A 78 1.13 16.31 2.40
N TRP A 79 0.49 16.26 1.23
CA TRP A 79 1.13 15.88 -0.02
C TRP A 79 1.65 17.13 -0.72
N PHE A 80 2.93 17.13 -1.10
CA PHE A 80 3.56 18.25 -1.79
C PHE A 80 4.58 17.78 -2.82
N ASN A 81 4.88 18.67 -3.76
CA ASN A 81 5.98 18.47 -4.70
C ASN A 81 6.71 19.79 -4.89
N MET A 82 8.04 19.72 -5.03
CA MET A 82 8.88 20.87 -5.33
C MET A 82 9.62 20.62 -6.62
N TYR A 83 9.57 21.59 -7.52
CA TYR A 83 10.21 21.50 -8.82
C TYR A 83 10.76 22.85 -9.24
N GLN A 84 11.66 22.80 -10.21
CA GLN A 84 12.31 23.97 -10.78
C GLN A 84 11.82 24.24 -12.20
N SER A 85 12.27 25.37 -12.78
CA SER A 85 11.99 25.63 -14.19
C SER A 85 12.58 24.52 -15.05
N ASP A 86 11.72 23.95 -15.88
CA ASP A 86 11.97 22.82 -16.76
C ASP A 86 11.58 23.27 -18.18
N TYR A 87 12.52 23.16 -19.13
CA TYR A 87 12.43 23.83 -20.43
C TYR A 87 11.54 23.07 -21.42
N ASP A 88 11.65 21.76 -21.46
CA ASP A 88 10.89 20.86 -22.32
C ASP A 88 9.75 20.14 -21.60
N HIS A 89 9.64 20.31 -20.27
CA HIS A 89 8.52 19.86 -19.44
C HIS A 89 8.47 18.35 -19.26
N ASP A 90 9.64 17.73 -19.21
CA ASP A 90 9.82 16.29 -19.12
C ASP A 90 9.97 15.79 -17.65
N GLY A 91 10.20 16.73 -16.71
CA GLY A 91 10.32 16.49 -15.28
C GLY A 91 11.72 16.12 -14.80
N ILE A 92 12.73 16.09 -15.67
CA ILE A 92 14.12 15.82 -15.34
C ILE A 92 14.85 17.16 -15.11
N PRO A 93 15.61 17.31 -14.00
CA PRO A 93 16.38 18.54 -13.80
C PRO A 93 17.44 18.73 -14.89
N TYR A 94 17.53 19.91 -15.49
CA TYR A 94 18.57 20.31 -16.46
C TYR A 94 19.98 19.77 -16.12
N TRP A 95 20.37 19.87 -14.85
CA TRP A 95 21.70 19.43 -14.42
C TRP A 95 21.87 17.90 -14.53
N ILE A 96 20.83 17.13 -14.22
CA ILE A 96 20.81 15.66 -14.38
C ILE A 96 20.91 15.28 -15.84
N GLU A 97 20.14 15.90 -16.71
CA GLU A 97 20.22 15.65 -18.14
C GLU A 97 21.63 15.85 -18.69
N VAL A 98 22.27 16.97 -18.35
CA VAL A 98 23.60 17.31 -18.89
C VAL A 98 24.74 16.49 -18.27
N ASN A 99 24.69 16.22 -16.96
CA ASN A 99 25.85 15.69 -16.22
C ASN A 99 25.72 14.20 -15.86
N VAL A 100 24.50 13.65 -15.83
CA VAL A 100 24.22 12.26 -15.44
C VAL A 100 23.73 11.47 -16.64
N LEU A 101 22.68 11.94 -17.33
CA LEU A 101 22.03 11.20 -18.41
C LEU A 101 22.67 11.44 -19.79
N GLY A 102 23.31 12.59 -19.99
CA GLY A 102 23.84 13.00 -21.30
C GLY A 102 22.76 13.28 -22.35
N THR A 103 21.56 13.68 -21.91
CA THR A 103 20.40 14.01 -22.77
C THR A 103 20.37 15.50 -23.14
N ASP A 104 19.44 15.90 -24.02
CA ASP A 104 19.31 17.28 -24.52
C ASP A 104 18.18 17.99 -23.78
N PRO A 105 18.48 18.99 -22.91
CA PRO A 105 17.51 19.70 -22.05
C PRO A 105 16.56 20.65 -22.78
N THR A 106 16.36 20.38 -24.07
CA THR A 106 15.43 21.09 -24.94
C THR A 106 14.48 20.14 -25.67
N ILE A 107 14.54 18.85 -25.36
CA ILE A 107 13.81 17.77 -25.99
C ILE A 107 13.33 16.82 -24.91
N ASP A 108 12.00 16.70 -24.76
CA ASP A 108 11.35 15.73 -23.87
C ASP A 108 11.90 14.31 -24.08
N ASP A 109 12.73 13.88 -23.12
CA ASP A 109 13.39 12.59 -23.00
C ASP A 109 12.80 11.73 -21.88
N SER A 110 11.69 12.17 -21.28
CA SER A 110 11.01 11.47 -20.18
C SER A 110 10.59 10.03 -20.49
N GLN A 111 10.51 9.67 -21.77
CA GLN A 111 10.11 8.35 -22.28
C GLN A 111 11.28 7.54 -22.86
N LEU A 112 12.53 8.01 -22.74
CA LEU A 112 13.68 7.21 -23.15
C LEU A 112 13.84 6.01 -22.22
N ASP A 113 14.25 4.89 -22.79
CA ASP A 113 14.53 3.62 -22.11
C ASP A 113 15.83 3.06 -22.74
N PRO A 114 17.01 3.53 -22.27
CA PRO A 114 18.30 3.27 -22.91
C PRO A 114 18.72 1.81 -22.84
N ASP A 115 18.40 1.13 -21.75
CA ASP A 115 18.74 -0.27 -21.51
C ASP A 115 17.63 -1.26 -21.90
N ASN A 116 16.44 -0.77 -22.24
CA ASN A 116 15.28 -1.52 -22.73
C ASN A 116 14.72 -2.49 -21.70
N ASP A 117 14.68 -2.08 -20.43
CA ASP A 117 14.07 -2.86 -19.35
C ASP A 117 12.57 -2.55 -19.14
N GLY A 118 12.05 -1.56 -19.87
CA GLY A 118 10.64 -1.20 -19.91
C GLY A 118 10.25 -0.05 -18.99
N ILE A 119 11.21 0.53 -18.26
CA ILE A 119 11.01 1.71 -17.43
C ILE A 119 11.71 2.93 -18.05
N PRO A 120 11.07 4.11 -18.09
CA PRO A 120 11.75 5.29 -18.62
C PRO A 120 12.74 5.95 -17.68
N THR A 121 13.74 6.62 -18.26
CA THR A 121 14.75 7.44 -17.58
C THR A 121 14.19 8.37 -16.52
N SER A 122 13.05 9.03 -16.80
CA SER A 122 12.42 9.96 -15.83
C SER A 122 11.96 9.27 -14.55
N TRP A 123 11.43 8.05 -14.65
CA TRP A 123 11.02 7.25 -13.50
C TRP A 123 12.22 6.69 -12.76
N GLU A 124 13.19 6.14 -13.49
CA GLU A 124 14.41 5.60 -12.92
C GLU A 124 15.20 6.65 -12.16
N TRP A 125 15.39 7.83 -12.76
CA TRP A 125 16.00 8.97 -12.12
C TRP A 125 15.27 9.35 -10.82
N LYS A 126 13.95 9.52 -10.90
CA LYS A 126 13.14 9.94 -9.76
C LYS A 126 13.30 8.99 -8.58
N TRP A 127 13.30 7.68 -8.83
CA TRP A 127 13.29 6.64 -7.81
C TRP A 127 14.64 5.95 -7.57
N GLY A 128 15.71 6.48 -8.16
CA GLY A 128 17.08 6.10 -7.84
C GLY A 128 17.53 4.77 -8.47
N TYR A 129 16.96 4.40 -9.61
CA TYR A 129 17.44 3.33 -10.48
C TYR A 129 18.47 3.86 -11.49
N ASP A 130 19.26 2.96 -12.08
CA ASP A 130 20.33 3.31 -13.05
C ASP A 130 19.80 3.23 -14.48
N PRO A 131 19.59 4.35 -15.20
CA PRO A 131 18.90 4.32 -16.49
C PRO A 131 19.68 3.70 -17.66
N PHE A 132 20.85 3.14 -17.38
CA PHE A 132 21.75 2.54 -18.38
C PHE A 132 22.09 1.09 -18.06
N THR A 133 21.52 0.52 -17.00
CA THR A 133 21.78 -0.84 -16.56
C THR A 133 20.46 -1.54 -16.27
N TRP A 134 20.09 -2.43 -17.18
CA TRP A 134 18.89 -3.27 -17.09
C TRP A 134 18.68 -3.84 -15.68
N ASP A 135 17.47 -3.61 -15.17
CA ASP A 135 16.93 -4.18 -13.94
C ASP A 135 15.65 -5.01 -14.23
N ASP A 136 15.37 -6.01 -13.40
CA ASP A 136 14.18 -6.86 -13.47
C ASP A 136 12.98 -6.15 -12.84
N HIS A 137 12.63 -4.96 -13.36
CA HIS A 137 11.53 -4.15 -12.85
C HIS A 137 10.17 -4.84 -12.92
N GLU A 138 10.05 -5.93 -13.68
CA GLU A 138 8.85 -6.78 -13.70
C GLU A 138 8.65 -7.52 -12.38
N ASN A 139 9.74 -7.86 -11.67
CA ASN A 139 9.73 -8.60 -10.42
C ASN A 139 10.26 -7.80 -9.22
N LEU A 140 10.90 -6.65 -9.44
CA LEU A 140 11.46 -5.78 -8.42
C LEU A 140 10.35 -5.09 -7.61
N ASP A 141 10.33 -5.28 -6.31
CA ASP A 141 9.33 -4.83 -5.33
C ASP A 141 10.08 -4.47 -4.02
N PRO A 142 10.74 -3.29 -3.96
CA PRO A 142 11.63 -2.94 -2.85
C PRO A 142 10.94 -2.74 -1.49
N ASP A 143 9.68 -2.35 -1.47
CA ASP A 143 8.89 -2.13 -0.25
C ASP A 143 8.03 -3.33 0.16
N VAL A 144 7.98 -4.37 -0.68
CA VAL A 144 7.34 -5.66 -0.40
C VAL A 144 5.84 -5.51 -0.17
N ASP A 145 5.22 -4.55 -0.83
CA ASP A 145 3.76 -4.35 -0.81
C ASP A 145 3.03 -5.25 -1.82
N GLY A 146 3.81 -5.84 -2.72
CA GLY A 146 3.36 -6.79 -3.72
C GLY A 146 3.04 -6.14 -5.05
N LEU A 147 3.45 -4.89 -5.29
CA LEU A 147 3.46 -4.23 -6.60
C LEU A 147 4.89 -4.22 -7.12
N SER A 148 5.08 -4.67 -8.36
CA SER A 148 6.41 -4.51 -8.98
C SER A 148 6.61 -3.08 -9.47
N ASN A 149 7.86 -2.66 -9.63
CA ASN A 149 8.22 -1.33 -10.10
C ASN A 149 7.58 -1.00 -11.47
N ILE A 150 7.36 -1.99 -12.34
CA ILE A 150 6.57 -1.84 -13.59
C ILE A 150 5.10 -1.51 -13.31
N GLU A 151 4.48 -2.13 -12.31
CA GLU A 151 3.09 -1.86 -11.92
C GLU A 151 2.94 -0.49 -11.30
N GLU A 152 3.89 -0.08 -10.47
CA GLU A 152 3.92 1.25 -9.87
C GLU A 152 4.17 2.34 -10.91
N TYR A 153 5.05 2.11 -11.90
CA TYR A 153 5.21 3.02 -13.03
C TYR A 153 3.89 3.21 -13.81
N LYS A 154 3.07 2.15 -13.96
CA LYS A 154 1.73 2.28 -14.54
C LYS A 154 0.82 3.13 -13.65
N MET A 155 1.01 3.08 -12.33
CA MET A 155 0.28 3.87 -11.33
C MET A 155 0.90 5.23 -11.02
N ARG A 156 1.97 5.68 -11.68
CA ARG A 156 2.66 6.97 -11.41
C ARG A 156 1.76 8.21 -11.35
N LYS A 157 0.67 8.23 -12.14
CA LYS A 157 -0.32 9.33 -12.13
C LYS A 157 -1.15 9.38 -10.83
N ARG A 158 -1.00 8.36 -9.99
CA ARG A 158 -1.63 8.15 -8.68
C ARG A 158 -0.64 8.31 -7.54
N PHE A 159 0.52 8.87 -7.83
CA PHE A 159 1.61 9.09 -6.86
C PHE A 159 2.27 7.80 -6.35
N ALA A 160 2.08 6.67 -7.04
CA ALA A 160 2.75 5.42 -6.73
C ALA A 160 4.27 5.63 -6.57
N ASN A 161 4.83 4.97 -5.56
CA ASN A 161 6.21 5.14 -5.14
C ASN A 161 6.84 3.78 -4.77
N PRO A 162 7.86 3.31 -5.52
CA PRO A 162 8.49 2.00 -5.36
C PRO A 162 9.33 1.82 -4.10
N ASN A 163 9.21 2.76 -3.17
CA ASN A 163 9.92 2.77 -1.93
C ASN A 163 8.98 3.08 -0.76
N GLN A 164 7.69 2.79 -0.89
CA GLN A 164 6.67 3.17 0.07
C GLN A 164 5.50 2.20 -0.01
N PRO A 165 5.23 1.39 1.04
CA PRO A 165 4.17 0.41 0.97
C PRO A 165 2.79 1.01 0.66
N GLU A 166 2.10 0.45 -0.34
CA GLU A 166 0.85 0.97 -0.88
C GLU A 166 -0.29 -0.05 -0.91
N ILE A 167 -1.52 0.45 -0.81
CA ILE A 167 -2.75 -0.31 -0.99
C ILE A 167 -3.65 0.45 -1.98
N PHE A 168 -3.96 -0.18 -3.11
CA PHE A 168 -4.95 0.32 -4.06
C PHE A 168 -6.29 -0.39 -3.89
N ILE A 169 -7.37 0.37 -3.83
CA ILE A 169 -8.74 -0.13 -3.67
C ILE A 169 -9.62 0.51 -4.73
N GLU A 170 -10.30 -0.32 -5.52
CA GLU A 170 -11.40 0.13 -6.37
C GLU A 170 -12.72 -0.17 -5.66
N VAL A 171 -13.64 0.78 -5.65
CA VAL A 171 -14.91 0.66 -4.94
C VAL A 171 -16.08 0.90 -5.85
N ASP A 172 -16.90 -0.13 -6.06
CA ASP A 172 -18.13 -0.07 -6.82
C ASP A 172 -19.37 -0.16 -5.94
N GLY A 173 -20.48 0.37 -6.47
CA GLY A 173 -21.77 0.37 -5.80
C GLY A 173 -22.79 -0.53 -6.48
N MET A 174 -23.65 -1.18 -5.70
CA MET A 174 -24.79 -1.90 -6.26
C MET A 174 -25.95 -0.96 -6.61
N LYS A 175 -26.65 -1.21 -7.74
CA LYS A 175 -27.91 -0.53 -8.06
C LYS A 175 -28.96 -0.81 -6.99
N GLN A 176 -29.80 0.18 -6.68
CA GLN A 176 -30.90 0.01 -5.73
C GLN A 176 -31.93 -1.02 -6.22
N GLY A 177 -32.41 -1.88 -5.31
CA GLY A 177 -33.38 -2.95 -5.58
C GLY A 177 -34.82 -2.51 -5.73
N GLY A 178 -35.13 -1.24 -5.46
CA GLY A 178 -36.46 -0.66 -5.56
C GLY A 178 -36.75 0.34 -4.43
N ILE A 179 -38.01 0.75 -4.30
CA ILE A 179 -38.42 1.85 -3.40
C ILE A 179 -38.23 1.58 -1.90
N PHE A 180 -38.01 0.32 -1.51
CA PHE A 180 -37.78 -0.09 -0.12
C PHE A 180 -36.30 -0.28 0.21
N ASP A 181 -35.46 -0.23 -0.81
CA ASP A 181 -34.02 -0.20 -0.66
C ASP A 181 -33.57 1.25 -0.51
N LEU A 182 -33.35 1.63 0.75
CA LEU A 182 -33.04 3.01 1.13
C LEU A 182 -31.52 3.26 1.23
N ALA A 183 -30.71 2.22 1.05
CA ALA A 183 -29.26 2.36 1.12
C ALA A 183 -28.74 3.03 -0.16
N PRO A 184 -27.70 3.87 -0.04
CA PRO A 184 -27.09 4.51 -1.21
C PRO A 184 -26.18 3.56 -1.99
N HIS A 185 -25.78 2.42 -1.41
CA HIS A 185 -24.78 1.49 -1.97
C HIS A 185 -23.55 2.21 -2.52
N LYS A 186 -23.06 3.20 -1.77
CA LYS A 186 -21.91 4.01 -2.11
C LYS A 186 -20.97 4.07 -0.93
N PHE A 187 -19.68 4.07 -1.24
CA PHE A 187 -18.65 4.17 -0.22
C PHE A 187 -18.49 5.62 0.23
N PRO A 188 -18.77 5.94 1.51
CA PRO A 188 -18.70 7.32 1.98
C PRO A 188 -17.25 7.83 1.95
N MET A 189 -17.01 9.01 1.40
CA MET A 189 -15.69 9.67 1.40
C MET A 189 -15.05 9.71 2.79
N GLU A 190 -15.85 10.03 3.81
CA GLU A 190 -15.41 10.09 5.21
C GLU A 190 -15.02 8.72 5.77
N ALA A 191 -15.58 7.62 5.26
CA ALA A 191 -15.14 6.27 5.61
C ALA A 191 -13.81 5.94 4.94
N GLY A 192 -13.62 6.34 3.68
CA GLY A 192 -12.34 6.23 2.98
C GLY A 192 -11.23 7.00 3.69
N GLN A 193 -11.47 8.27 4.03
CA GLN A 193 -10.50 9.09 4.78
C GLN A 193 -10.09 8.45 6.11
N MET A 194 -11.04 7.84 6.83
CA MET A 194 -10.71 7.12 8.07
C MET A 194 -9.76 5.94 7.84
N LEU A 195 -9.93 5.19 6.75
CA LEU A 195 -9.00 4.10 6.39
C LEU A 195 -7.62 4.66 6.04
N ILE A 196 -7.58 5.67 5.17
CA ILE A 196 -6.34 6.32 4.72
C ILE A 196 -5.53 6.80 5.92
N GLU A 197 -6.14 7.58 6.83
CA GLU A 197 -5.49 8.09 8.03
C GLU A 197 -4.99 6.96 8.95
N ARG A 198 -5.75 5.87 9.06
CA ARG A 198 -5.35 4.75 9.91
C ARG A 198 -4.14 4.02 9.34
N PHE A 199 -4.10 3.72 8.04
CA PHE A 199 -2.96 3.06 7.42
C PHE A 199 -1.73 3.97 7.35
N ALA A 200 -1.91 5.28 7.12
CA ALA A 200 -0.82 6.25 7.11
C ALA A 200 -0.06 6.27 8.45
N GLN A 201 -0.75 6.13 9.59
CA GLN A 201 -0.13 6.02 10.92
C GLN A 201 0.79 4.80 11.08
N HIS A 202 0.69 3.82 10.17
CA HIS A 202 1.52 2.63 10.11
C HIS A 202 2.46 2.62 8.90
N GLY A 203 2.67 3.79 8.26
CA GLY A 203 3.55 3.93 7.11
C GLY A 203 3.05 3.23 5.86
N ILE A 204 1.72 3.07 5.70
CA ILE A 204 1.10 2.44 4.53
C ILE A 204 0.21 3.46 3.83
N TRP A 205 0.49 3.72 2.56
CA TRP A 205 -0.33 4.60 1.74
C TRP A 205 -1.55 3.85 1.24
N THR A 206 -2.72 4.50 1.26
CA THR A 206 -3.96 3.86 0.79
C THR A 206 -4.66 4.75 -0.22
N TYR A 207 -4.86 4.21 -1.41
CA TYR A 207 -5.53 4.88 -2.51
C TYR A 207 -6.90 4.23 -2.75
N ILE A 208 -7.95 5.04 -2.66
CA ILE A 208 -9.33 4.55 -2.81
C ILE A 208 -10.00 5.23 -4.00
N ASP A 209 -10.35 4.45 -5.01
CA ASP A 209 -11.17 4.88 -6.13
C ASP A 209 -12.64 4.50 -5.94
N ASN A 210 -13.45 5.47 -5.54
CA ASN A 210 -14.89 5.33 -5.44
C ASN A 210 -15.66 6.05 -6.57
N GLY A 211 -14.98 6.39 -7.68
CA GLY A 211 -15.56 7.07 -8.84
C GLY A 211 -15.72 8.58 -8.70
N GLU A 212 -15.09 9.18 -7.69
CA GLU A 212 -15.05 10.64 -7.49
C GLU A 212 -13.82 11.27 -8.17
N ASP A 213 -13.77 12.61 -8.22
CA ASP A 213 -12.91 13.43 -9.10
C ASP A 213 -11.41 13.08 -9.15
N PHE A 214 -10.83 12.43 -8.13
CA PHE A 214 -9.40 12.06 -8.14
C PHE A 214 -9.09 11.09 -9.28
N TRP A 215 -10.06 10.27 -9.70
CA TRP A 215 -9.84 9.16 -10.63
C TRP A 215 -10.19 9.40 -12.09
N ARG A 216 -10.41 10.65 -12.49
CA ARG A 216 -10.87 11.05 -13.84
C ARG A 216 -10.05 10.56 -15.02
N ASP A 217 -8.74 10.36 -14.85
CA ASP A 217 -7.84 9.84 -15.88
C ASP A 217 -7.67 8.32 -15.82
N GLY A 218 -8.46 7.63 -14.99
CA GLY A 218 -8.53 6.17 -14.89
C GLY A 218 -9.33 5.53 -16.03
N PRO A 219 -9.46 4.19 -16.03
CA PRO A 219 -10.25 3.48 -17.01
C PRO A 219 -11.72 3.91 -16.92
N ASN A 220 -12.45 3.81 -18.04
CA ASN A 220 -13.87 4.22 -18.09
C ASN A 220 -14.76 3.44 -17.11
N ASN A 221 -14.31 2.24 -16.71
CA ASN A 221 -14.96 1.37 -15.75
C ASN A 221 -14.17 1.25 -14.43
N GLY A 222 -13.34 2.24 -14.11
CA GLY A 222 -12.70 2.31 -12.80
C GLY A 222 -13.57 3.07 -11.82
N GLY A 223 -13.81 2.47 -10.65
CA GLY A 223 -14.36 3.11 -9.45
C GLY A 223 -15.75 3.74 -9.57
N GLY A 224 -16.63 3.43 -8.63
CA GLY A 224 -17.95 4.04 -8.50
C GLY A 224 -18.94 3.59 -9.57
N GLU A 225 -18.66 2.50 -10.28
CA GLU A 225 -19.62 1.87 -11.18
C GLU A 225 -20.86 1.39 -10.41
N GLN A 226 -21.93 1.12 -11.17
CA GLN A 226 -23.18 0.64 -10.64
C GLN A 226 -23.44 -0.79 -11.12
N VAL A 227 -23.07 -1.77 -10.29
CA VAL A 227 -23.27 -3.20 -10.57
C VAL A 227 -24.75 -3.60 -10.44
N PRO A 228 -25.22 -4.66 -11.13
CA PRO A 228 -26.59 -5.14 -11.02
C PRO A 228 -27.02 -5.44 -9.58
N TYR A 229 -28.30 -5.23 -9.28
CA TYR A 229 -28.86 -5.55 -7.97
C TYR A 229 -28.90 -7.06 -7.72
N HIS A 230 -28.34 -7.49 -6.60
CA HIS A 230 -28.48 -8.83 -6.05
C HIS A 230 -28.75 -8.72 -4.54
N GLN A 231 -29.79 -9.41 -4.05
CA GLN A 231 -30.17 -9.34 -2.63
C GLN A 231 -29.08 -9.91 -1.72
N ASN A 232 -28.52 -11.05 -2.11
CA ASN A 232 -27.46 -11.74 -1.41
C ASN A 232 -26.29 -11.89 -2.39
N LEU A 233 -25.08 -11.64 -1.90
CA LEU A 233 -23.85 -12.00 -2.57
C LEU A 233 -23.29 -13.17 -1.76
N ASP A 234 -23.47 -14.40 -2.25
CA ASP A 234 -22.88 -15.59 -1.67
C ASP A 234 -22.13 -16.35 -2.76
N ASP A 235 -21.09 -17.10 -2.40
CA ASP A 235 -20.29 -17.86 -3.37
C ASP A 235 -20.94 -19.20 -3.79
N VAL A 236 -22.06 -19.58 -3.16
CA VAL A 236 -22.69 -20.91 -3.27
C VAL A 236 -23.76 -20.97 -4.36
N THR A 237 -24.53 -19.90 -4.51
CA THR A 237 -25.80 -19.87 -5.25
C THR A 237 -25.66 -19.16 -6.59
N GLY A 238 -24.64 -18.31 -6.75
CA GLY A 238 -24.24 -17.72 -8.00
C GLY A 238 -22.83 -17.18 -7.87
N LYS A 239 -22.10 -17.12 -8.97
CA LYS A 239 -20.76 -16.54 -8.96
C LYS A 239 -20.90 -15.02 -9.16
N GLU A 240 -21.73 -14.34 -8.35
CA GLU A 240 -22.03 -12.92 -8.50
C GLU A 240 -20.77 -12.07 -8.36
N SER A 241 -19.99 -12.29 -7.29
CA SER A 241 -18.72 -11.61 -7.04
C SER A 241 -17.77 -11.80 -8.24
N LEU A 242 -17.64 -13.03 -8.73
CA LEU A 242 -16.86 -13.33 -9.92
C LEU A 242 -17.40 -12.65 -11.18
N SER A 243 -18.73 -12.52 -11.30
CA SER A 243 -19.37 -11.83 -12.43
C SER A 243 -19.06 -10.35 -12.38
N PHE A 244 -19.08 -9.72 -11.20
CA PHE A 244 -18.69 -8.32 -11.02
C PHE A 244 -17.21 -8.13 -11.33
N TYR A 245 -16.35 -8.97 -10.74
CA TYR A 245 -14.92 -8.98 -11.01
C TYR A 245 -14.58 -9.13 -12.51
N LYS A 246 -15.31 -9.98 -13.24
CA LYS A 246 -15.04 -10.22 -14.68
C LYS A 246 -15.56 -9.13 -15.61
N HIS A 247 -16.57 -8.38 -15.20
CA HIS A 247 -17.33 -7.54 -16.13
C HIS A 247 -17.41 -6.07 -15.75
N TYR A 248 -17.05 -5.71 -14.52
CA TYR A 248 -17.11 -4.35 -13.98
C TYR A 248 -15.71 -3.92 -13.52
N PHE A 249 -15.01 -4.75 -12.74
CA PHE A 249 -13.65 -4.45 -12.30
C PHE A 249 -12.67 -4.31 -13.48
N ALA A 250 -11.98 -3.18 -13.56
CA ALA A 250 -11.12 -2.85 -14.68
C ALA A 250 -9.96 -3.83 -14.85
N ASP A 251 -9.79 -4.35 -16.07
CA ASP A 251 -8.78 -5.37 -16.37
C ASP A 251 -7.35 -4.89 -16.06
N GLU A 252 -7.06 -3.61 -16.31
CA GLU A 252 -5.74 -3.00 -16.03
C GLU A 252 -5.44 -2.81 -14.53
N ARG A 253 -6.45 -3.00 -13.66
CA ARG A 253 -6.32 -2.87 -12.20
C ARG A 253 -6.22 -4.22 -11.49
N LYS A 254 -6.53 -5.33 -12.17
CA LYS A 254 -6.44 -6.67 -11.60
C LYS A 254 -5.00 -7.01 -11.25
N GLY A 255 -4.77 -7.47 -10.02
CA GLY A 255 -3.44 -7.72 -9.47
C GLY A 255 -2.79 -6.50 -8.82
N ILE A 256 -3.32 -5.29 -9.03
CA ILE A 256 -2.84 -4.06 -8.38
C ILE A 256 -3.85 -3.60 -7.32
N PHE A 257 -5.14 -3.59 -7.67
CA PHE A 257 -6.23 -3.12 -6.82
C PHE A 257 -6.95 -4.29 -6.15
N ARG A 258 -7.41 -4.04 -4.93
CA ARG A 258 -8.47 -4.83 -4.29
C ARG A 258 -9.83 -4.32 -4.77
N TYR A 259 -10.74 -5.24 -5.08
CA TYR A 259 -12.06 -4.89 -5.59
C TYR A 259 -13.10 -4.89 -4.46
N MET A 260 -13.53 -3.71 -4.04
CA MET A 260 -14.53 -3.52 -3.00
C MET A 260 -15.92 -3.25 -3.60
N ILE A 261 -16.93 -3.96 -3.12
CA ILE A 261 -18.30 -3.85 -3.62
C ILE A 261 -19.24 -3.47 -2.48
N MET A 262 -19.90 -2.33 -2.62
CA MET A 262 -20.93 -1.86 -1.69
C MET A 262 -22.27 -2.53 -2.02
N GLY A 263 -22.54 -3.66 -1.36
CA GLY A 263 -23.71 -4.51 -1.58
C GLY A 263 -24.90 -4.26 -0.65
N VAL A 264 -25.96 -5.05 -0.82
CA VAL A 264 -27.20 -4.98 -0.02
C VAL A 264 -27.05 -5.71 1.31
N GLU A 265 -26.77 -7.01 1.28
CA GLU A 265 -26.41 -7.80 2.45
C GLU A 265 -25.00 -8.35 2.27
N GLY A 266 -24.16 -8.30 3.30
CA GLY A 266 -22.80 -8.82 3.24
C GLY A 266 -21.82 -8.24 4.26
N GLY A 267 -20.55 -8.55 4.06
CA GLY A 267 -19.45 -8.41 5.01
C GLY A 267 -18.63 -9.68 4.92
N PHE A 268 -17.88 -9.77 3.83
CA PHE A 268 -17.02 -10.93 3.55
C PHE A 268 -15.94 -10.55 2.54
N THR A 269 -14.79 -11.20 2.67
CA THR A 269 -13.68 -11.13 1.71
C THR A 269 -13.53 -12.50 1.07
N ASN A 270 -13.56 -12.54 -0.26
CA ASN A 270 -13.61 -13.80 -1.00
C ASN A 270 -12.65 -13.78 -2.19
N PRO A 271 -12.14 -14.95 -2.62
CA PRO A 271 -11.34 -15.07 -3.81
C PRO A 271 -12.21 -15.16 -5.06
N CYS A 272 -12.04 -14.23 -6.00
CA CYS A 272 -12.68 -14.34 -7.31
C CYS A 272 -11.87 -15.20 -8.29
N PHE A 273 -10.55 -15.26 -8.10
CA PHE A 273 -9.64 -16.06 -8.91
C PHE A 273 -8.64 -16.77 -8.00
N TYR A 274 -8.32 -18.04 -8.31
CA TYR A 274 -7.52 -18.89 -7.42
C TYR A 274 -7.98 -18.81 -5.95
N ASN A 275 -7.08 -18.88 -4.97
CA ASN A 275 -7.40 -18.69 -3.55
C ASN A 275 -6.85 -17.36 -3.02
N THR A 276 -6.88 -16.30 -3.85
CA THR A 276 -6.36 -14.97 -3.53
C THR A 276 -7.47 -14.05 -3.03
N PHE A 277 -7.34 -13.45 -1.85
CA PHE A 277 -8.41 -12.67 -1.20
C PHE A 277 -8.48 -11.23 -1.74
N ASP A 278 -8.85 -11.11 -3.01
CA ASP A 278 -8.78 -9.90 -3.82
C ASP A 278 -10.11 -9.11 -3.91
N THR A 279 -11.20 -9.69 -3.41
CA THR A 279 -12.54 -9.10 -3.50
C THR A 279 -13.15 -8.94 -2.11
N ILE A 280 -13.66 -7.74 -1.83
CA ILE A 280 -14.25 -7.34 -0.55
C ILE A 280 -15.71 -6.93 -0.77
N ILE A 281 -16.61 -7.45 0.05
CA ILE A 281 -18.03 -7.10 0.02
C ILE A 281 -18.40 -6.40 1.31
N VAL A 282 -18.91 -5.17 1.20
CA VAL A 282 -19.41 -4.40 2.33
C VAL A 282 -20.92 -4.25 2.24
N GLY A 283 -21.65 -4.95 3.11
CA GLY A 283 -23.11 -4.86 3.18
C GLY A 283 -23.58 -3.52 3.72
N THR A 284 -24.47 -2.83 3.00
CA THR A 284 -24.95 -1.47 3.36
C THR A 284 -26.44 -1.41 3.68
N GLY A 285 -27.20 -2.48 3.41
CA GLY A 285 -28.64 -2.55 3.58
C GLY A 285 -29.12 -2.39 5.03
N LEU A 286 -30.44 -2.31 5.20
CA LEU A 286 -31.06 -2.05 6.50
C LEU A 286 -30.72 -3.12 7.55
N LYS A 287 -30.64 -4.38 7.16
CA LYS A 287 -30.26 -5.48 8.06
C LYS A 287 -28.87 -5.23 8.65
N ASP A 288 -27.86 -5.05 7.82
CA ASP A 288 -26.48 -4.94 8.29
C ASP A 288 -26.24 -3.59 8.99
N SER A 289 -26.77 -2.51 8.45
CA SER A 289 -26.58 -1.18 9.03
C SER A 289 -27.34 -1.01 10.35
N VAL A 290 -28.60 -1.44 10.42
CA VAL A 290 -29.46 -1.16 11.58
C VAL A 290 -29.50 -2.32 12.58
N LEU A 291 -29.67 -3.55 12.11
CA LEU A 291 -29.85 -4.71 13.00
C LEU A 291 -28.52 -5.26 13.51
N VAL A 292 -27.49 -5.30 12.65
CA VAL A 292 -26.16 -5.82 13.02
C VAL A 292 -25.33 -4.72 13.68
N ARG A 293 -25.15 -3.57 13.00
CA ARG A 293 -24.24 -2.50 13.45
C ARG A 293 -24.88 -1.42 14.33
N GLY A 294 -26.21 -1.35 14.40
CA GLY A 294 -26.91 -0.35 15.22
C GLY A 294 -26.64 1.10 14.80
N THR A 295 -26.40 1.37 13.51
CA THR A 295 -26.02 2.70 13.02
C THR A 295 -27.25 3.57 12.71
N TYR A 296 -27.83 4.19 13.73
CA TYR A 296 -29.09 4.97 13.59
C TYR A 296 -28.93 6.42 13.11
N THR A 297 -27.71 6.90 12.89
CA THR A 297 -27.44 8.28 12.43
C THR A 297 -26.56 8.26 11.19
N PRO A 298 -26.61 9.30 10.34
CA PRO A 298 -25.73 9.38 9.16
C PRO A 298 -24.24 9.24 9.49
N ARG A 299 -23.76 9.85 10.58
CA ARG A 299 -22.35 9.72 11.01
C ARG A 299 -22.05 8.29 11.48
N ALA A 300 -22.93 7.71 12.30
CA ALA A 300 -22.75 6.33 12.76
C ALA A 300 -22.74 5.33 11.59
N TYR A 301 -23.56 5.57 10.55
CA TYR A 301 -23.56 4.74 9.33
C TYR A 301 -22.18 4.77 8.66
N LYS A 302 -21.61 5.95 8.43
CA LYS A 302 -20.28 6.08 7.80
C LYS A 302 -19.18 5.42 8.61
N VAL A 303 -19.18 5.61 9.93
CA VAL A 303 -18.24 4.93 10.84
C VAL A 303 -18.44 3.41 10.77
N GLY A 304 -19.68 2.92 10.78
CA GLY A 304 -19.97 1.50 10.66
C GLY A 304 -19.52 0.89 9.33
N ILE A 305 -19.63 1.63 8.22
CA ILE A 305 -19.08 1.23 6.91
C ILE A 305 -17.56 1.18 6.95
N ALA A 306 -16.90 2.22 7.49
CA ALA A 306 -15.45 2.23 7.63
C ALA A 306 -14.96 1.03 8.45
N LYS A 307 -15.66 0.70 9.54
CA LYS A 307 -15.31 -0.42 10.41
C LYS A 307 -15.33 -1.76 9.69
N VAL A 308 -16.39 -2.02 8.93
CA VAL A 308 -16.50 -3.27 8.16
C VAL A 308 -15.45 -3.29 7.06
N ALA A 309 -15.25 -2.18 6.34
CA ALA A 309 -14.22 -2.11 5.32
C ALA A 309 -12.81 -2.40 5.89
N LEU A 310 -12.46 -1.86 7.06
CA LEU A 310 -11.17 -2.14 7.73
C LEU A 310 -11.05 -3.61 8.14
N HIS A 311 -12.11 -4.20 8.69
CA HIS A 311 -12.15 -5.61 9.07
C HIS A 311 -11.94 -6.53 7.86
N GLU A 312 -12.68 -6.31 6.78
CA GLU A 312 -12.53 -7.10 5.55
C GLU A 312 -11.16 -6.90 4.89
N LEU A 313 -10.63 -5.67 4.92
CA LEU A 313 -9.25 -5.41 4.49
C LEU A 313 -8.24 -6.23 5.29
N GLY A 314 -8.45 -6.41 6.60
CA GLY A 314 -7.61 -7.28 7.43
C GLY A 314 -7.50 -8.71 6.87
N HIS A 315 -8.61 -9.29 6.40
CA HIS A 315 -8.59 -10.60 5.73
C HIS A 315 -7.83 -10.55 4.40
N SER A 316 -8.03 -9.50 3.58
CA SER A 316 -7.29 -9.27 2.34
C SER A 316 -5.79 -8.95 2.55
N LEU A 317 -5.37 -8.80 3.81
CA LEU A 317 -4.00 -8.60 4.26
C LEU A 317 -3.46 -9.82 5.04
N GLY A 318 -4.17 -10.95 5.00
CA GLY A 318 -3.71 -12.23 5.53
C GLY A 318 -4.18 -12.59 6.95
N LEU A 319 -4.93 -11.71 7.63
CA LEU A 319 -5.47 -12.00 8.96
C LEU A 319 -6.68 -12.93 8.86
N VAL A 320 -6.48 -14.24 8.92
CA VAL A 320 -7.57 -15.23 8.79
C VAL A 320 -7.81 -16.06 10.06
N PRO A 321 -9.05 -16.46 10.37
CA PRO A 321 -9.37 -17.19 11.60
C PRO A 321 -8.65 -18.53 11.80
N VAL A 322 -8.21 -19.16 10.71
CA VAL A 322 -7.48 -20.43 10.76
C VAL A 322 -6.08 -20.29 11.35
N THR A 323 -5.41 -19.16 11.11
CA THR A 323 -4.09 -18.83 11.68
C THR A 323 -4.21 -17.94 12.92
N PHE A 324 -5.28 -17.16 13.03
CA PHE A 324 -5.56 -16.25 14.14
C PHE A 324 -6.91 -16.56 14.79
N PRO A 325 -6.96 -17.42 15.84
CA PRO A 325 -8.22 -17.91 16.40
C PRO A 325 -9.16 -16.82 16.97
N GLY A 326 -8.65 -15.62 17.25
CA GLY A 326 -9.44 -14.48 17.69
C GLY A 326 -10.23 -13.80 16.55
N ASN A 327 -9.84 -13.97 15.29
CA ASN A 327 -10.54 -13.36 14.16
C ASN A 327 -11.92 -13.99 14.00
N ASP A 328 -12.89 -13.14 13.66
CA ASP A 328 -14.30 -13.49 13.44
C ASP A 328 -14.99 -14.17 14.62
N ILE A 329 -14.39 -14.06 15.81
CA ILE A 329 -14.95 -14.66 17.02
C ILE A 329 -16.23 -13.94 17.42
N LEU A 330 -17.28 -14.71 17.73
CA LEU A 330 -18.63 -14.20 18.00
C LEU A 330 -19.25 -14.89 19.21
N GLY A 331 -20.02 -14.17 20.02
CA GLY A 331 -20.66 -14.77 21.21
C GLY A 331 -21.53 -16.02 20.92
N ALA A 332 -21.94 -16.69 22.00
CA ALA A 332 -22.49 -18.06 22.10
C ALA A 332 -23.50 -18.61 21.05
N ALA A 333 -24.07 -17.81 20.15
CA ALA A 333 -25.00 -18.27 19.12
C ALA A 333 -24.32 -18.95 17.92
N LYS A 334 -23.12 -18.51 17.51
CA LYS A 334 -22.32 -19.10 16.44
C LYS A 334 -20.88 -19.15 16.92
N ARG A 335 -20.40 -20.35 17.24
CA ARG A 335 -19.10 -20.56 17.86
C ARG A 335 -18.07 -20.93 16.80
N TYR A 336 -17.26 -19.96 16.43
CA TYR A 336 -16.18 -20.13 15.47
C TYR A 336 -14.97 -19.27 15.91
N PRO A 337 -13.73 -19.74 15.67
CA PRO A 337 -13.38 -21.15 15.39
C PRO A 337 -13.69 -22.05 16.60
N SER A 338 -13.74 -23.38 16.38
CA SER A 338 -14.03 -24.34 17.45
C SER A 338 -12.79 -24.53 18.34
N MET A 339 -12.94 -24.28 19.64
CA MET A 339 -11.88 -24.42 20.65
C MET A 339 -12.51 -24.64 22.04
N PRO A 340 -11.76 -25.10 23.07
CA PRO A 340 -12.26 -25.25 24.43
C PRO A 340 -12.91 -23.98 25.01
N ASP A 341 -13.93 -24.13 25.87
CA ASP A 341 -14.70 -23.00 26.45
C ASP A 341 -13.81 -21.94 27.10
N GLU A 342 -12.81 -22.38 27.85
CA GLU A 342 -11.89 -21.47 28.52
C GLU A 342 -11.06 -20.64 27.53
N GLU A 343 -10.67 -21.24 26.41
CA GLU A 343 -9.87 -20.58 25.37
C GLU A 343 -10.74 -19.60 24.57
N TYR A 344 -11.96 -20.03 24.21
CA TYR A 344 -12.94 -19.21 23.51
C TYR A 344 -13.24 -17.92 24.26
N GLU A 345 -13.54 -18.02 25.56
CA GLU A 345 -13.84 -16.87 26.39
C GLU A 345 -12.63 -15.94 26.57
N LYS A 346 -11.39 -16.46 26.50
CA LYS A 346 -10.20 -15.62 26.55
C LYS A 346 -10.03 -14.82 25.26
N TYR A 347 -10.08 -15.44 24.09
CA TYR A 347 -10.05 -14.72 22.81
C TYR A 347 -11.20 -13.72 22.69
N LEU A 348 -12.43 -14.14 23.01
CA LEU A 348 -13.61 -13.28 22.88
C LEU A 348 -13.49 -11.98 23.68
N ASN A 349 -12.83 -12.02 24.85
CA ASN A 349 -12.76 -10.90 25.78
C ASN A 349 -11.38 -10.21 25.86
N GLN A 350 -10.30 -10.84 25.39
CA GLN A 350 -8.94 -10.27 25.48
C GLN A 350 -8.41 -9.80 24.12
N TYR A 351 -8.84 -10.41 23.01
CA TYR A 351 -8.42 -10.00 21.67
C TYR A 351 -9.12 -8.71 21.24
N TYR A 352 -8.49 -7.57 21.48
CA TYR A 352 -9.08 -6.25 21.28
C TYR A 352 -8.70 -5.71 19.90
N SER A 353 -9.36 -6.25 18.89
CA SER A 353 -9.15 -5.91 17.47
C SER A 353 -10.48 -5.67 16.78
N ILE A 354 -10.46 -4.88 15.71
CA ILE A 354 -11.61 -4.82 14.80
C ILE A 354 -11.89 -6.17 14.12
N MET A 355 -10.92 -7.08 14.08
CA MET A 355 -11.08 -8.46 13.61
C MET A 355 -11.99 -9.31 14.51
N ASN A 356 -12.33 -8.85 15.71
CA ASN A 356 -13.21 -9.55 16.64
C ASN A 356 -14.65 -9.01 16.54
N TYR A 357 -15.63 -9.86 16.20
CA TYR A 357 -17.04 -9.44 16.05
C TYR A 357 -17.67 -8.88 17.33
N GLN A 358 -17.14 -9.24 18.51
CA GLN A 358 -17.54 -8.61 19.76
C GLN A 358 -17.25 -7.11 19.76
N TYR A 359 -16.08 -6.68 19.28
CA TYR A 359 -15.64 -5.30 19.38
C TYR A 359 -16.04 -4.43 18.19
N ILE A 360 -15.99 -4.95 16.96
CA ILE A 360 -16.42 -4.18 15.78
C ILE A 360 -17.87 -3.67 15.90
N TYR A 361 -18.79 -4.46 16.47
CA TYR A 361 -20.20 -4.08 16.57
C TYR A 361 -20.60 -3.46 17.92
N ARG A 362 -19.91 -3.78 19.02
CA ARG A 362 -20.32 -3.31 20.36
C ARG A 362 -19.49 -2.15 20.88
N ASP A 363 -18.22 -2.07 20.48
CA ASP A 363 -17.37 -0.94 20.83
C ASP A 363 -17.61 0.20 19.83
N LYS A 364 -17.92 1.39 20.33
CA LYS A 364 -18.19 2.56 19.47
C LYS A 364 -16.95 3.39 19.16
N LEU A 365 -15.85 3.16 19.88
CA LEU A 365 -14.63 3.94 19.81
C LEU A 365 -13.50 3.19 19.12
N LEU A 366 -13.48 1.86 19.17
CA LEU A 366 -12.47 1.07 18.48
C LEU A 366 -12.55 1.28 16.97
N PHE A 367 -11.45 1.73 16.34
CA PHE A 367 -11.27 1.76 14.89
C PHE A 367 -9.81 1.46 14.58
N ASP A 368 -9.39 0.24 14.91
CA ASP A 368 -8.00 -0.20 14.79
C ASP A 368 -7.91 -1.73 14.79
N PHE A 369 -6.82 -2.26 14.24
CA PHE A 369 -6.41 -3.64 14.54
C PHE A 369 -5.81 -3.70 15.95
N SER A 370 -5.58 -4.90 16.48
CA SER A 370 -4.95 -4.99 17.79
C SER A 370 -3.49 -4.53 17.72
N ASP A 371 -3.06 -3.77 18.72
CA ASP A 371 -1.67 -3.40 18.96
C ASP A 371 -0.97 -4.40 19.92
N GLY A 372 -1.68 -5.45 20.35
CA GLY A 372 -1.21 -6.46 21.30
C GLY A 372 -1.11 -5.98 22.74
N SER A 373 -1.70 -4.83 23.08
CA SER A 373 -1.58 -4.22 24.42
C SER A 373 -2.23 -5.04 25.54
N ASN A 374 -3.19 -5.94 25.26
CA ASN A 374 -3.72 -6.86 26.27
C ASN A 374 -2.83 -8.11 26.47
N GLY A 375 -1.83 -8.31 25.61
CA GLY A 375 -0.76 -9.28 25.77
C GLY A 375 -1.06 -10.70 25.28
N ALA A 376 0.03 -11.43 25.01
CA ALA A 376 0.00 -12.81 24.56
C ALA A 376 -0.59 -13.78 25.61
N PRO A 377 -1.21 -14.90 25.18
CA PRO A 377 -1.34 -15.35 23.79
C PRO A 377 -2.65 -14.93 23.10
N TYR A 378 -3.52 -14.17 23.78
CA TYR A 378 -4.89 -13.91 23.31
C TYR A 378 -5.07 -12.55 22.65
N ASP A 379 -4.06 -11.70 22.69
CA ASP A 379 -4.04 -10.42 22.01
C ASP A 379 -2.64 -10.21 21.42
N GLN A 380 -2.54 -10.38 20.11
CA GLN A 380 -1.34 -10.15 19.33
C GLN A 380 -1.39 -8.79 18.65
N ASN A 381 -0.23 -8.22 18.31
CA ASN A 381 -0.19 -7.03 17.48
C ASN A 381 -0.48 -7.44 16.04
N ASP A 382 -1.67 -7.16 15.55
CA ASP A 382 -2.12 -7.55 14.21
C ASP A 382 -1.34 -6.79 13.12
N TRP A 383 -0.89 -5.56 13.39
CA TRP A 383 -0.18 -4.74 12.42
C TRP A 383 1.12 -5.38 11.95
N VAL A 384 1.87 -6.05 12.83
CA VAL A 384 3.12 -6.74 12.45
C VAL A 384 2.89 -8.04 11.68
N HIS A 385 1.63 -8.48 11.59
CA HIS A 385 1.21 -9.70 10.91
C HIS A 385 0.49 -9.43 9.59
N LEU A 386 0.32 -8.16 9.19
CA LEU A 386 -0.24 -7.81 7.90
C LEU A 386 0.77 -8.11 6.79
N TYR A 387 0.29 -8.77 5.73
CA TYR A 387 1.02 -9.00 4.49
C TYR A 387 0.26 -8.37 3.34
N LEU A 388 0.75 -7.23 2.86
CA LEU A 388 0.11 -6.46 1.77
C LEU A 388 -0.04 -7.27 0.47
N PRO A 389 0.91 -8.15 0.08
CA PRO A 389 0.75 -9.01 -1.09
C PRO A 389 -0.24 -10.18 -0.91
N ALA A 390 -0.89 -10.35 0.25
CA ALA A 390 -1.80 -11.47 0.51
C ALA A 390 -2.95 -11.61 -0.52
N HIS A 391 -3.37 -10.51 -1.13
CA HIS A 391 -4.37 -10.49 -2.20
C HIS A 391 -3.88 -11.02 -3.56
N ARG A 392 -2.60 -11.40 -3.68
CA ARG A 392 -1.96 -11.91 -4.91
C ARG A 392 -1.42 -13.33 -4.78
N ILE A 393 -1.40 -13.88 -3.57
CA ILE A 393 -0.93 -15.23 -3.30
C ILE A 393 -2.08 -16.10 -2.80
N ASP A 394 -1.96 -17.41 -3.01
CA ASP A 394 -2.93 -18.35 -2.47
C ASP A 394 -2.85 -18.30 -0.93
N MET A 395 -3.91 -17.82 -0.32
CA MET A 395 -3.97 -17.75 1.13
C MET A 395 -4.32 -19.11 1.73
N ILE A 396 -3.92 -19.30 2.98
CA ILE A 396 -4.41 -20.40 3.80
C ILE A 396 -5.83 -20.05 4.22
N ALA A 397 -6.80 -20.43 3.41
CA ALA A 397 -8.19 -20.06 3.63
C ALA A 397 -9.14 -21.25 3.49
N TYR A 398 -10.28 -21.14 4.16
CA TYR A 398 -11.12 -22.28 4.53
C TYR A 398 -12.32 -22.54 3.59
N GLU A 399 -12.65 -21.69 2.60
CA GLU A 399 -13.99 -21.62 1.98
C GLU A 399 -14.85 -22.92 1.95
N GLU A 400 -16.01 -22.83 2.63
CA GLU A 400 -16.87 -23.92 3.11
C GLU A 400 -17.12 -25.11 2.14
N PRO A 401 -16.85 -26.36 2.55
CA PRO A 401 -17.66 -27.50 2.15
C PRO A 401 -18.84 -27.65 3.11
N VAL A 402 -20.04 -27.76 2.53
CA VAL A 402 -21.33 -27.91 3.23
C VAL A 402 -21.40 -29.16 4.12
N ASP A 403 -20.43 -30.07 4.06
CA ASP A 403 -20.38 -31.29 4.85
C ASP A 403 -18.92 -31.73 5.06
N GLU A 404 -18.39 -31.59 6.29
CA GLU A 404 -17.41 -32.45 6.99
C GLU A 404 -16.42 -31.66 7.88
N SER A 405 -16.02 -32.27 9.01
CA SER A 405 -15.29 -31.64 10.12
C SER A 405 -13.95 -31.05 9.69
N PHE A 406 -13.73 -29.80 10.08
CA PHE A 406 -12.81 -28.81 9.49
C PHE A 406 -11.32 -28.99 9.86
N GLU A 407 -10.90 -30.13 10.40
CA GLU A 407 -9.63 -30.23 11.17
C GLU A 407 -8.36 -30.59 10.37
N ASP A 408 -8.43 -30.93 9.07
CA ASP A 408 -7.28 -31.51 8.35
C ASP A 408 -6.98 -30.85 6.97
N PHE A 409 -6.56 -29.58 6.95
CA PHE A 409 -5.89 -29.02 5.76
C PHE A 409 -4.42 -28.72 6.06
N GLU A 410 -3.52 -29.45 5.40
CA GLU A 410 -2.09 -29.13 5.37
C GLU A 410 -1.80 -28.25 4.16
N VAL A 411 -1.21 -27.08 4.41
CA VAL A 411 -0.71 -26.19 3.36
C VAL A 411 0.50 -26.86 2.73
N VAL A 412 0.38 -27.24 1.46
CA VAL A 412 1.48 -27.83 0.70
C VAL A 412 2.13 -26.73 -0.14
N ASP A 413 2.82 -25.80 0.53
CA ASP A 413 3.90 -25.08 -0.13
C ASP A 413 4.99 -24.72 0.88
N ASN A 414 5.85 -25.70 1.16
CA ASN A 414 6.97 -25.60 2.09
C ASN A 414 8.28 -25.40 1.32
N TYR A 415 8.32 -24.53 0.31
CA TYR A 415 9.60 -24.12 -0.26
C TYR A 415 10.07 -22.82 0.39
N PRO A 416 11.09 -22.86 1.28
CA PRO A 416 11.48 -21.71 2.11
C PRO A 416 12.33 -20.66 1.38
N GLY A 417 12.27 -20.60 0.05
CA GLY A 417 13.13 -19.70 -0.74
C GLY A 417 12.63 -19.51 -2.16
N VAL A 418 13.48 -18.94 -2.99
CA VAL A 418 13.14 -18.63 -4.40
C VAL A 418 13.71 -19.70 -5.32
N ILE A 419 12.93 -20.11 -6.33
CA ILE A 419 13.38 -20.99 -7.41
C ILE A 419 13.62 -20.13 -8.64
N LEU A 420 14.88 -19.96 -9.02
CA LEU A 420 15.30 -19.09 -10.11
C LEU A 420 16.20 -19.85 -11.07
N GLU A 421 15.82 -19.92 -12.35
CA GLU A 421 16.60 -20.63 -13.36
C GLU A 421 17.95 -19.93 -13.59
N GLY A 422 19.06 -20.66 -13.41
CA GLY A 422 20.42 -20.12 -13.63
C GLY A 422 21.02 -19.34 -12.47
N TRP A 423 20.26 -19.12 -11.39
CA TRP A 423 20.72 -18.47 -10.16
C TRP A 423 20.95 -19.50 -9.06
N ALA A 424 21.93 -19.24 -8.19
CA ALA A 424 22.24 -20.09 -7.04
C ALA A 424 22.18 -19.28 -5.75
N TYR A 425 21.48 -19.79 -4.75
CA TYR A 425 21.50 -19.23 -3.39
C TYR A 425 22.92 -19.31 -2.81
N ASP A 426 23.42 -18.19 -2.30
CA ASP A 426 24.73 -18.09 -1.65
C ASP A 426 24.57 -17.79 -0.15
N THR A 427 24.67 -18.83 0.67
CA THR A 427 24.55 -18.73 2.13
C THR A 427 25.64 -17.86 2.75
N ASN A 428 26.88 -17.95 2.27
CA ASN A 428 27.98 -17.18 2.88
C ASN A 428 27.82 -15.69 2.60
N LEU A 429 27.40 -15.34 1.38
CA LEU A 429 27.14 -13.96 1.01
C LEU A 429 25.94 -13.41 1.78
N THR A 430 24.87 -14.21 1.89
CA THR A 430 23.68 -13.88 2.69
C THR A 430 24.05 -13.60 4.15
N ASP A 431 24.77 -14.50 4.82
CA ASP A 431 25.18 -14.34 6.21
C ASP A 431 26.12 -13.13 6.42
N THR A 432 26.92 -12.78 5.40
CA THR A 432 27.87 -11.67 5.47
C THR A 432 27.18 -10.31 5.35
N TYR A 433 26.17 -10.22 4.51
CA TYR A 433 25.50 -8.97 4.11
C TYR A 433 24.07 -8.85 4.66
N GLU A 434 23.65 -9.74 5.55
CA GLU A 434 22.27 -9.80 6.08
C GLU A 434 21.75 -8.43 6.54
N LEU A 435 22.50 -7.74 7.40
CA LEU A 435 22.07 -6.45 7.95
C LEU A 435 21.96 -5.36 6.87
N GLU A 436 22.97 -5.27 6.00
CA GLU A 436 22.98 -4.30 4.90
C GLU A 436 21.81 -4.54 3.93
N CYS A 437 21.49 -5.81 3.65
CA CYS A 437 20.41 -6.17 2.73
C CYS A 437 19.02 -6.08 3.37
N LYS A 438 18.88 -6.24 4.69
CA LYS A 438 17.62 -6.00 5.40
C LYS A 438 17.21 -4.52 5.29
N ASP A 439 18.18 -3.61 5.42
CA ASP A 439 17.94 -2.16 5.31
C ASP A 439 17.49 -1.71 3.90
N LEU A 440 17.62 -2.57 2.88
CA LEU A 440 17.11 -2.32 1.53
C LEU A 440 15.61 -2.58 1.41
N ALA A 441 15.03 -3.46 2.23
CA ALA A 441 13.60 -3.76 2.21
C ALA A 441 12.84 -2.65 2.94
N ILE A 442 11.85 -2.04 2.30
CA ILE A 442 11.13 -0.89 2.87
C ILE A 442 9.82 -1.36 3.53
N VAL A 443 9.95 -2.39 4.36
CA VAL A 443 8.85 -2.95 5.15
C VAL A 443 8.74 -2.19 6.48
N LYS A 444 7.58 -1.54 6.71
CA LYS A 444 7.41 -0.64 7.86
C LYS A 444 6.92 -1.32 9.14
N ASN A 445 6.27 -2.49 9.03
CA ASN A 445 5.52 -3.10 10.13
C ASN A 445 6.24 -4.27 10.81
N THR A 446 7.26 -4.87 10.19
CA THR A 446 7.98 -6.03 10.75
C THR A 446 9.41 -6.12 10.23
N ASP A 447 10.22 -7.02 10.81
CA ASP A 447 11.55 -7.37 10.30
C ASP A 447 11.42 -8.25 9.05
N VAL A 448 12.50 -8.39 8.28
CA VAL A 448 12.55 -9.23 7.08
C VAL A 448 13.67 -10.25 7.16
N SER A 449 13.43 -11.41 6.57
CA SER A 449 14.47 -12.40 6.26
C SER A 449 15.00 -12.15 4.84
N VAL A 450 16.32 -12.20 4.63
CA VAL A 450 16.92 -11.95 3.30
C VAL A 450 17.63 -13.18 2.73
N GLN A 451 17.64 -13.29 1.41
CA GLN A 451 18.38 -14.32 0.66
C GLN A 451 19.08 -13.71 -0.55
N LEU A 452 20.37 -14.00 -0.70
CA LEU A 452 21.16 -13.53 -1.84
C LEU A 452 21.38 -14.65 -2.85
N TYR A 453 21.13 -14.33 -4.12
CA TYR A 453 21.26 -15.24 -5.24
C TYR A 453 22.28 -14.70 -6.24
N VAL A 454 23.16 -15.57 -6.71
CA VAL A 454 24.27 -15.20 -7.61
C VAL A 454 24.18 -15.97 -8.92
N LYS A 455 24.33 -15.25 -10.04
CA LYS A 455 24.41 -15.80 -11.39
C LYS A 455 25.87 -15.97 -11.79
N ASN A 456 26.31 -17.21 -11.99
CA ASN A 456 27.72 -17.51 -12.31
C ASN A 456 28.16 -17.06 -13.72
N LYS A 457 27.21 -16.86 -14.63
CA LYS A 457 27.47 -16.47 -16.03
C LYS A 457 26.47 -15.38 -16.44
N PRO A 458 26.68 -14.12 -16.00
CA PRO A 458 25.90 -13.01 -16.52
C PRO A 458 26.16 -12.82 -18.01
N GLU A 459 25.17 -12.35 -18.75
CA GLU A 459 25.30 -12.04 -20.17
C GLU A 459 25.55 -10.54 -20.36
N GLY A 460 26.66 -10.16 -21.01
CA GLY A 460 26.99 -8.75 -21.22
C GLY A 460 27.21 -7.99 -19.90
N ASP A 461 26.51 -6.87 -19.76
CA ASP A 461 26.56 -6.00 -18.57
C ASP A 461 25.41 -6.29 -17.59
N GLU A 462 24.78 -7.46 -17.64
CA GLU A 462 23.75 -7.86 -16.67
C GLU A 462 24.28 -7.85 -15.23
N ARG A 463 23.43 -7.46 -14.28
CA ARG A 463 23.65 -7.64 -12.84
C ARG A 463 23.68 -9.14 -12.51
N ASN A 464 24.58 -9.55 -11.61
CA ASN A 464 24.77 -10.98 -11.28
C ASN A 464 24.45 -11.30 -9.82
N LEU A 465 23.87 -10.36 -9.10
CA LEU A 465 23.37 -10.49 -7.73
C LEU A 465 21.89 -10.09 -7.70
N ARG A 466 21.09 -10.91 -7.02
CA ARG A 466 19.72 -10.60 -6.63
C ARG A 466 19.56 -10.73 -5.13
N VAL A 467 18.89 -9.77 -4.52
CA VAL A 467 18.56 -9.75 -3.10
C VAL A 467 17.06 -9.92 -2.98
N TYR A 468 16.65 -10.96 -2.26
CA TYR A 468 15.25 -11.20 -1.96
C TYR A 468 14.99 -10.97 -0.47
N ALA A 469 13.84 -10.41 -0.14
CA ALA A 469 13.37 -10.23 1.23
C ALA A 469 11.99 -10.87 1.42
N MET A 470 11.75 -11.41 2.61
CA MET A 470 10.45 -11.94 3.02
C MET A 470 10.13 -11.38 4.41
N PRO A 471 8.98 -10.72 4.60
CA PRO A 471 8.63 -10.12 5.89
C PRO A 471 8.23 -11.18 6.92
N ASP A 472 8.62 -10.95 8.17
CA ASP A 472 8.39 -11.84 9.29
C ASP A 472 6.98 -11.65 9.87
N VAL A 473 5.96 -12.07 9.12
CA VAL A 473 4.53 -11.84 9.43
C VAL A 473 3.80 -13.07 10.00
N TYR A 474 4.53 -14.13 10.35
CA TYR A 474 3.94 -15.37 10.89
C TYR A 474 2.94 -15.09 12.03
N PRO A 475 1.74 -15.70 12.06
CA PRO A 475 1.31 -16.85 11.27
C PRO A 475 0.70 -16.53 9.91
N THR A 476 0.68 -15.28 9.47
CA THR A 476 0.36 -14.93 8.08
C THR A 476 1.42 -15.54 7.15
N HIS A 477 0.99 -16.10 6.02
CA HIS A 477 1.89 -16.62 5.01
C HIS A 477 2.44 -15.47 4.16
N ALA A 478 3.77 -15.44 4.00
CA ALA A 478 4.47 -14.50 3.13
C ALA A 478 5.41 -15.24 2.18
N GLN A 479 5.79 -14.55 1.10
CA GLN A 479 6.75 -15.02 0.10
C GLN A 479 7.90 -14.03 -0.05
N TYR A 480 8.99 -14.48 -0.67
CA TYR A 480 10.16 -13.65 -0.97
C TYR A 480 9.88 -12.75 -2.19
N SER A 481 10.06 -11.44 -2.04
CA SER A 481 10.08 -10.44 -3.12
C SER A 481 11.51 -10.07 -3.50
N LEU A 482 11.75 -9.80 -4.80
CA LEU A 482 13.03 -9.26 -5.25
C LEU A 482 13.08 -7.78 -4.85
N ILE A 483 14.02 -7.40 -4.00
CA ILE A 483 14.09 -6.01 -3.48
C ILE A 483 15.24 -5.20 -4.06
N ALA A 484 16.29 -5.86 -4.56
CA ALA A 484 17.45 -5.19 -5.15
C ALA A 484 18.24 -6.12 -6.08
N GLU A 485 18.95 -5.49 -7.01
CA GLU A 485 19.92 -6.15 -7.88
C GLU A 485 21.28 -5.45 -7.80
N GLY A 486 22.33 -6.18 -8.17
CA GLY A 486 23.67 -5.63 -8.19
C GLY A 486 24.73 -6.57 -8.74
N ARG A 487 25.97 -6.39 -8.28
CA ARG A 487 27.10 -7.20 -8.71
C ARG A 487 27.85 -7.81 -7.53
N VAL A 488 28.30 -9.05 -7.71
CA VAL A 488 29.34 -9.65 -6.87
C VAL A 488 30.70 -9.45 -7.55
N THR A 489 31.61 -8.77 -6.86
CA THR A 489 32.97 -8.50 -7.36
C THR A 489 33.87 -9.73 -7.27
N GLU A 490 35.03 -9.69 -7.92
CA GLU A 490 36.06 -10.76 -7.84
C GLU A 490 36.53 -11.03 -6.40
N ASN A 491 36.39 -10.06 -5.49
CA ASN A 491 36.76 -10.19 -4.09
C ASN A 491 35.61 -10.68 -3.19
N ASN A 492 34.50 -11.14 -3.78
CA ASN A 492 33.32 -11.60 -3.07
C ASN A 492 32.65 -10.52 -2.21
N THR A 493 32.66 -9.28 -2.71
CA THR A 493 31.90 -8.16 -2.13
C THR A 493 30.71 -7.82 -3.02
N ILE A 494 29.62 -7.33 -2.43
CA ILE A 494 28.49 -6.84 -3.21
C ILE A 494 28.68 -5.36 -3.61
N GLN A 495 28.08 -4.98 -4.72
CA GLN A 495 27.97 -3.60 -5.20
C GLN A 495 26.54 -3.38 -5.69
N LEU A 496 25.84 -2.44 -5.07
CA LEU A 496 24.50 -1.99 -5.43
C LEU A 496 24.60 -0.59 -6.03
N TYR A 497 23.65 -0.23 -6.90
CA TYR A 497 23.60 1.11 -7.45
C TYR A 497 23.17 2.11 -6.37
N ASN A 498 23.87 3.25 -6.29
CA ASN A 498 23.52 4.36 -5.43
C ASN A 498 23.66 5.68 -6.24
N PRO A 499 22.55 6.36 -6.56
CA PRO A 499 22.58 7.56 -7.39
C PRO A 499 23.29 8.73 -6.71
N ASP A 500 23.17 8.87 -5.38
CA ASP A 500 23.78 9.97 -4.66
C ASP A 500 25.31 9.79 -4.58
N GLU A 501 25.80 8.56 -4.36
CA GLU A 501 27.23 8.26 -4.44
C GLU A 501 27.78 8.50 -5.85
N TYR A 502 27.03 8.11 -6.89
CA TYR A 502 27.42 8.37 -8.27
C TYR A 502 27.52 9.87 -8.56
N ILE A 503 26.49 10.65 -8.18
CA ILE A 503 26.44 12.11 -8.37
C ILE A 503 27.59 12.80 -7.63
N GLU A 504 27.83 12.45 -6.36
CA GLU A 504 28.93 13.03 -5.59
C GLU A 504 30.31 12.64 -6.16
N SER A 505 30.44 11.47 -6.79
CA SER A 505 31.70 11.05 -7.44
C SER A 505 32.06 11.89 -8.67
N ILE A 506 31.06 12.31 -9.44
CA ILE A 506 31.24 13.14 -10.63
C ILE A 506 31.29 14.63 -10.28
N HIS A 507 30.56 15.06 -9.24
CA HIS A 507 30.43 16.47 -8.89
C HIS A 507 30.10 16.69 -7.41
N PRO A 508 31.11 16.80 -6.52
CA PRO A 508 30.88 16.93 -5.09
C PRO A 508 30.16 18.22 -4.70
N LEU A 509 29.26 18.17 -3.72
CA LEU A 509 28.61 19.38 -3.16
C LEU A 509 29.62 20.38 -2.59
N PHE A 510 30.65 19.85 -1.93
CA PHE A 510 31.69 20.57 -1.23
C PHE A 510 33.03 20.59 -1.99
N SER A 511 33.00 20.90 -3.30
CA SER A 511 34.21 21.19 -4.09
C SER A 511 34.38 22.68 -4.36
#